data_AF-A0A1L3I2M4-F1
#
_entry.id   AF-A0A1L3I2M4-F1
#
_cell.length_a   1.000
_cell.length_b   1.000
_cell.length_c   1.000
_cell.angle_alpha   90.00
_cell.angle_beta   90.00
_cell.angle_gamma   90.00
#
_symmetry.space_group_name_H-M   'P 1'
#
loop_
_entity.id
_entity.type
_entity.pdbx_description
1 polymer ?
#
loop_
_entity_poly.entity_id
_entity_poly.type
_entity_poly.pdbx_seq_one_letter_code
_entity_poly.pdbx_strand_id
1 'polypeptide(L)'
;MEPQSASEWLFDETVPKKVRTIAYETLVIEQTLGGIQLGRQEILNLCLLAGFIGLASVAVLLGFEQPAFLITMGLVQAAFAAWAWMEYEKRQTDVKASIATRTKELQAEGWDYYSGCLRKLEP
;
A
#
# COMPACT_ATOMS: atom_id res chain seq x y z
N MET A 1 -16.62 -11.97 23.74
CA MET A 1 -15.63 -12.91 23.16
C MET A 1 -14.29 -12.21 23.02
N GLU A 2 -13.19 -12.86 23.45
CA GLU A 2 -11.82 -12.36 23.20
C GLU A 2 -11.51 -12.33 21.70
N PRO A 3 -10.71 -11.37 21.22
CA PRO A 3 -10.32 -11.30 19.81
C PRO A 3 -9.46 -12.52 19.45
N GLN A 4 -9.92 -13.35 18.51
CA GLN A 4 -9.08 -14.43 17.97
C GLN A 4 -7.94 -13.83 17.16
N SER A 5 -6.72 -14.34 17.37
CA SER A 5 -5.51 -13.83 16.73
C SER A 5 -5.57 -14.03 15.20
N ALA A 6 -4.74 -13.29 14.48
CA ALA A 6 -4.62 -13.39 13.03
C ALA A 6 -4.20 -14.81 12.64
N SER A 7 -5.18 -15.63 12.23
CA SER A 7 -5.12 -16.99 11.66
C SER A 7 -5.95 -18.04 12.39
N GLU A 8 -6.32 -17.85 13.67
CA GLU A 8 -7.09 -18.86 14.42
C GLU A 8 -8.49 -19.04 13.86
N TRP A 9 -9.15 -17.95 13.47
CA TRP A 9 -10.49 -17.96 12.86
C TRP A 9 -10.52 -18.64 11.48
N LEU A 10 -9.39 -18.88 10.81
CA LEU A 10 -9.38 -19.67 9.56
C LEU A 10 -9.73 -21.13 9.82
N PHE A 11 -9.27 -21.66 10.95
CA PHE A 11 -9.42 -23.07 11.33
C PHE A 11 -10.62 -23.30 12.24
N ASP A 12 -11.25 -22.24 12.73
CA ASP A 12 -12.44 -22.33 13.56
C ASP A 12 -13.66 -22.80 12.75
N GLU A 13 -14.20 -23.97 13.10
CA GLU A 13 -15.38 -24.56 12.48
C GLU A 13 -16.69 -23.86 12.90
N THR A 14 -16.66 -23.08 13.99
CA THR A 14 -17.81 -22.29 14.46
C THR A 14 -18.09 -21.07 13.59
N VAL A 15 -17.11 -20.64 12.80
CA VAL A 15 -17.24 -19.51 11.87
C VAL A 15 -17.76 -20.01 10.51
N PRO A 16 -18.87 -19.44 9.99
CA PRO A 16 -19.41 -19.81 8.69
C PRO A 16 -18.34 -19.69 7.59
N LYS A 17 -18.29 -20.67 6.68
CA LYS A 17 -17.33 -20.69 5.57
C LYS A 17 -17.35 -19.38 4.76
N LYS A 18 -18.54 -18.79 4.57
CA LYS A 18 -18.73 -17.51 3.86
C LYS A 18 -17.99 -16.36 4.55
N VAL A 19 -18.10 -16.26 5.88
CA VAL A 19 -17.43 -15.22 6.69
C VAL A 19 -15.92 -15.40 6.65
N ARG A 20 -15.43 -16.64 6.75
CA ARG A 20 -14.00 -16.95 6.62
C ARG A 20 -13.44 -16.56 5.25
N THR A 21 -14.17 -16.80 4.16
CA THR A 21 -13.74 -16.38 2.81
C THR A 21 -13.59 -14.87 2.72
N ILE A 22 -14.59 -14.10 3.17
CA ILE A 22 -14.56 -12.63 3.09
C ILE A 22 -13.45 -12.05 3.98
N ALA A 23 -13.28 -12.58 5.20
CA ALA A 23 -12.20 -12.17 6.10
C ALA A 23 -10.81 -12.50 5.53
N TYR A 24 -10.66 -13.66 4.87
CA TYR A 24 -9.40 -14.02 4.21
C TYR A 24 -9.08 -13.10 3.03
N GLU A 25 -10.06 -12.80 2.17
CA GLU A 25 -9.89 -11.82 1.11
C GLU A 25 -9.46 -10.45 1.67
N THR A 26 -10.07 -10.02 2.78
CA THR A 26 -9.73 -8.76 3.45
C THR A 26 -8.30 -8.78 3.99
N LEU A 27 -7.86 -9.90 4.58
CA LEU A 27 -6.50 -10.10 5.06
C LEU A 27 -5.46 -10.06 3.93
N VAL A 28 -5.74 -10.71 2.79
CA VAL A 28 -4.85 -10.67 1.61
C VAL A 28 -4.74 -9.25 1.05
N ILE A 29 -5.85 -8.51 1.00
CA ILE A 29 -5.87 -7.10 0.57
C ILE A 29 -5.06 -6.22 1.54
N GLU A 30 -5.17 -6.45 2.85
CA GLU A 30 -4.42 -5.76 3.88
C GLU A 30 -2.91 -6.06 3.81
N GLN A 31 -2.52 -7.32 3.58
CA GLN A 31 -1.13 -7.69 3.33
C GLN A 31 -0.58 -7.02 2.05
N THR A 32 -1.41 -6.92 1.02
CA THR A 32 -1.07 -6.20 -0.21
C THR A 32 -0.85 -4.71 0.07
N LEU A 33 -1.67 -4.08 0.92
CA LEU A 33 -1.45 -2.71 1.37
C LEU A 33 -0.12 -2.55 2.11
N GLY A 34 0.21 -3.50 3.00
CA GLY A 34 1.51 -3.54 3.69
C GLY A 34 2.69 -3.67 2.73
N GLY A 35 2.58 -4.54 1.72
CA GLY A 35 3.57 -4.68 0.64
C GLY A 35 3.71 -3.41 -0.20
N ILE A 36 2.61 -2.74 -0.52
CA ILE A 36 2.61 -1.43 -1.22
C ILE A 36 3.33 -0.37 -0.37
N GLN A 37 3.12 -0.35 0.95
CA GLN A 37 3.79 0.57 1.87
C GLN A 37 5.30 0.32 1.96
N LEU A 38 5.73 -0.95 2.06
CA LEU A 38 7.16 -1.30 2.03
C LEU A 38 7.80 -0.93 0.69
N GLY A 39 7.16 -1.29 -0.43
CA GLY A 39 7.64 -1.00 -1.78
C GLY A 39 7.82 0.51 -2.04
N ARG A 40 7.01 1.37 -1.39
CA ARG A 40 7.18 2.83 -1.46
C ARG A 40 8.50 3.30 -0.86
N GLN A 41 8.91 2.75 0.28
CA GLN A 41 10.13 3.20 0.95
C GLN A 41 11.36 2.84 0.12
N GLU A 42 11.32 1.68 -0.54
CA GLU A 42 12.37 1.24 -1.47
C GLU A 42 12.38 2.05 -2.77
N ILE A 43 11.22 2.28 -3.40
CA ILE A 43 11.12 3.04 -4.67
C ILE A 43 11.50 4.50 -4.47
N LEU A 44 11.08 5.13 -3.37
CA LEU A 44 11.43 6.53 -3.10
C LEU A 44 12.94 6.71 -2.87
N ASN A 45 13.56 5.78 -2.13
CA ASN A 45 15.00 5.76 -1.95
C ASN A 45 15.76 5.48 -3.26
N LEU A 46 15.29 4.53 -4.08
CA LEU A 46 15.89 4.23 -5.39
C LEU A 46 15.77 5.42 -6.36
N CYS A 47 14.63 6.10 -6.39
CA CYS A 47 14.43 7.30 -7.21
C CYS A 47 15.32 8.47 -6.76
N LEU A 48 15.47 8.68 -5.45
CA LEU A 48 16.37 9.70 -4.91
C LEU A 48 17.83 9.37 -5.22
N LEU A 49 18.24 8.11 -5.05
CA LEU A 49 19.59 7.64 -5.32
C LEU A 49 19.94 7.76 -6.82
N ALA A 50 19.05 7.30 -7.70
CA ALA A 50 19.23 7.40 -9.15
C ALA A 50 19.30 8.87 -9.60
N GLY A 51 18.48 9.73 -9.01
CA GLY A 51 18.54 11.17 -9.20
C GLY A 51 19.87 11.78 -8.82
N PHE A 52 20.39 11.41 -7.66
CA PHE A 52 21.67 11.90 -7.17
C PHE A 52 22.84 11.44 -8.05
N ILE A 53 22.84 10.17 -8.46
CA ILE A 53 23.85 9.63 -9.39
C ILE A 53 23.76 10.33 -10.74
N GLY A 54 22.55 10.56 -11.26
CA GLY A 54 22.32 11.27 -12.51
C GLY A 54 22.82 12.72 -12.45
N LEU A 55 22.44 13.46 -11.41
CA LEU A 55 22.87 14.85 -11.20
C LEU A 55 24.38 14.98 -10.98
N ALA A 56 24.97 14.10 -10.18
CA ALA A 56 26.41 14.08 -9.95
C ALA A 56 27.18 13.73 -11.24
N SER A 57 26.72 12.73 -12.01
CA SER A 57 27.37 12.33 -13.26
C SER A 57 27.30 13.44 -14.31
N VAL A 58 26.15 14.11 -14.45
CA VAL A 58 25.97 15.20 -15.40
C VAL A 58 26.73 16.46 -14.96
N ALA A 59 26.79 16.77 -13.65
CA ALA A 59 27.58 17.87 -13.12
C ALA A 59 29.09 17.67 -13.36
N VAL A 60 29.57 16.43 -13.22
CA VAL A 60 30.97 16.05 -13.48
C VAL A 60 31.29 16.06 -14.98
N LEU A 61 30.38 15.59 -15.84
CA LEU A 61 30.59 15.49 -17.29
C LEU A 61 30.45 16.84 -18.02
N LEU A 62 29.51 17.70 -17.62
CA LEU A 62 29.24 18.96 -18.33
C LEU A 62 30.05 20.15 -17.81
N GLY A 63 30.86 19.99 -16.76
CA GLY A 63 31.67 21.08 -16.22
C GLY A 63 30.86 22.37 -15.99
N PHE A 64 29.65 22.29 -15.42
CA PHE A 64 28.75 23.43 -15.20
C PHE A 64 28.37 24.30 -16.43
N GLU A 65 28.67 23.89 -17.67
CA GLU A 65 28.48 24.78 -18.83
C GLU A 65 27.04 24.90 -19.34
N GLN A 66 26.14 23.97 -18.97
CA GLN A 66 24.74 23.97 -19.43
C GLN A 66 23.73 23.80 -18.29
N PRO A 67 23.49 24.87 -17.49
CA PRO A 67 22.56 24.83 -16.37
C PRO A 67 21.10 24.54 -16.80
N ALA A 68 20.71 24.97 -18.00
CA ALA A 68 19.37 24.71 -18.53
C ALA A 68 19.08 23.21 -18.72
N PHE A 69 20.07 22.42 -19.16
CA PHE A 69 19.92 20.98 -19.33
C PHE A 69 19.76 20.27 -17.98
N LEU A 70 20.57 20.66 -16.98
CA LEU A 70 20.47 20.16 -15.60
C LEU A 70 19.12 20.48 -14.96
N ILE A 71 18.61 21.70 -15.15
CA ILE A 71 17.28 22.10 -14.66
C ILE A 71 16.18 21.27 -15.32
N THR A 72 16.27 21.05 -16.64
CA THR A 72 15.27 20.26 -17.37
C THR A 72 15.22 18.82 -16.90
N MET A 73 16.39 18.19 -16.69
CA MET A 73 16.47 16.83 -16.13
C MET A 73 15.93 16.77 -14.70
N GLY A 74 16.23 17.77 -13.86
CA GLY A 74 15.65 17.89 -12.52
C GLY A 74 14.13 18.02 -12.53
N LEU A 75 13.57 18.81 -13.45
CA LEU A 75 12.12 18.98 -13.61
C LEU A 75 11.43 17.70 -14.08
N VAL A 76 12.03 16.98 -15.04
CA VAL A 76 11.52 15.69 -15.52
C VAL A 76 11.50 14.69 -14.36
N GLN A 77 12.58 14.61 -13.59
CA GLN A 77 12.66 13.71 -12.44
C GLN A 77 11.63 14.08 -11.36
N ALA A 78 11.45 15.37 -11.08
CA ALA A 78 10.43 15.85 -10.14
C ALA A 78 9.00 15.50 -10.61
N ALA A 79 8.72 15.63 -11.92
CA ALA A 79 7.44 15.25 -12.50
C ALA A 79 7.18 13.74 -12.40
N PHE A 80 8.19 12.89 -12.67
CA PHE A 80 8.08 11.44 -12.49
C PHE A 80 7.84 11.06 -11.02
N ALA A 81 8.54 11.71 -10.08
CA ALA A 81 8.33 11.48 -8.65
C ALA A 81 6.91 11.88 -8.22
N ALA A 82 6.41 13.02 -8.71
CA ALA A 82 5.04 13.48 -8.43
C ALA A 82 3.98 12.53 -9.02
N TRP A 83 4.19 12.04 -10.25
CA TRP A 83 3.29 11.05 -10.86
C TRP A 83 3.28 9.73 -10.08
N ALA A 84 4.45 9.22 -9.69
CA ALA A 84 4.56 8.01 -8.89
C ALA A 84 3.87 8.16 -7.52
N TRP A 85 3.94 9.36 -6.92
CA TRP A 85 3.23 9.68 -5.70
C TRP A 85 1.71 9.64 -5.87
N MET A 86 1.19 10.30 -6.91
CA MET A 86 -0.25 10.29 -7.21
C MET A 86 -0.77 8.87 -7.47
N GLU A 87 -0.05 8.08 -8.26
CA GLU A 87 -0.43 6.69 -8.56
C GLU A 87 -0.41 5.82 -7.29
N TYR A 88 0.54 6.05 -6.39
CA TYR A 88 0.58 5.41 -5.08
C TYR A 88 -0.63 5.78 -4.20
N GLU A 89 -0.95 7.06 -4.08
CA GLU A 89 -2.12 7.53 -3.30
C GLU A 89 -3.43 6.95 -3.84
N LYS A 90 -3.55 6.89 -5.17
CA LYS A 90 -4.69 6.27 -5.83
C LYS A 90 -4.82 4.79 -5.44
N ARG A 91 -3.75 4.01 -5.58
CA ARG A 91 -3.74 2.58 -5.20
C ARG A 91 -4.03 2.37 -3.71
N GLN A 92 -3.50 3.21 -2.84
CA GLN A 92 -3.84 3.16 -1.41
C GLN A 92 -5.33 3.40 -1.16
N THR A 93 -5.91 4.37 -1.86
CA THR A 93 -7.32 4.72 -1.72
C THR A 93 -8.21 3.58 -2.21
N ASP A 94 -7.89 3.00 -3.37
CA ASP A 94 -8.62 1.87 -3.94
C ASP A 94 -8.59 0.64 -3.01
N VAL A 95 -7.42 0.34 -2.45
CA VAL A 95 -7.25 -0.78 -1.51
C VAL A 95 -8.02 -0.53 -0.20
N LYS A 96 -7.95 0.69 0.37
CA LYS A 96 -8.74 1.06 1.56
C LYS A 96 -10.24 0.99 1.30
N ALA A 97 -10.69 1.41 0.13
CA ALA A 97 -12.10 1.32 -0.26
C ALA A 97 -12.56 -0.13 -0.41
N SER A 98 -11.70 -1.01 -0.93
CA SER A 98 -11.96 -2.44 -1.04
C SER A 98 -12.09 -3.09 0.35
N ILE A 99 -11.16 -2.80 1.27
CA ILE A 99 -11.25 -3.23 2.68
C ILE A 99 -12.56 -2.76 3.31
N ALA A 100 -12.90 -1.46 3.17
CA ALA A 100 -14.13 -0.91 3.74
C ALA A 100 -15.40 -1.60 3.19
N THR A 101 -15.41 -1.96 1.92
CA THR A 101 -16.52 -2.71 1.31
C THR A 101 -16.65 -4.11 1.90
N ARG A 102 -15.54 -4.84 2.03
CA ARG A 102 -15.53 -6.19 2.61
C ARG A 102 -15.86 -6.19 4.11
N THR A 103 -15.40 -5.20 4.86
CA THR A 103 -15.78 -5.02 6.26
C THR A 103 -17.28 -4.79 6.42
N LYS A 104 -17.92 -4.01 5.53
CA LYS A 104 -19.38 -3.84 5.54
C LYS A 104 -20.13 -5.13 5.24
N GLU A 105 -19.64 -5.95 4.31
CA GLU A 105 -20.21 -7.27 4.02
C GLU A 105 -20.11 -8.19 5.25
N LEU A 106 -18.99 -8.16 5.98
CA LEU A 106 -18.84 -8.90 7.24
C LEU A 106 -19.81 -8.40 8.31
N GLN A 107 -19.96 -7.09 8.46
CA GLN A 107 -20.87 -6.49 9.44
C GLN A 107 -22.33 -6.86 9.16
N ALA A 108 -22.73 -6.97 7.88
CA ALA A 108 -24.05 -7.46 7.50
C ALA A 108 -24.28 -8.92 7.89
N GLU A 109 -23.22 -9.73 7.96
CA GLU A 109 -23.26 -11.12 8.45
C GLU A 109 -23.16 -11.23 9.98
N GLY A 110 -23.05 -10.10 10.70
CA GLY A 110 -22.90 -10.05 12.15
C GLY A 110 -21.47 -10.29 12.65
N TRP A 111 -20.47 -10.00 11.81
CA TRP A 111 -19.05 -10.13 12.14
C TRP A 111 -18.31 -8.82 11.88
N ASP A 112 -17.33 -8.51 12.72
CA ASP A 112 -16.44 -7.38 12.55
C ASP A 112 -15.02 -7.90 12.31
N TYR A 113 -14.32 -7.25 11.39
CA TYR A 113 -12.93 -7.56 11.07
C TYR A 113 -12.07 -6.34 11.32
N TYR A 114 -11.05 -6.51 12.15
CA TYR A 114 -10.11 -5.46 12.49
C TYR A 114 -8.69 -6.01 12.52
N SER A 115 -7.85 -5.58 11.58
CA SER A 115 -6.40 -5.82 11.58
C SER A 115 -6.02 -7.30 11.77
N GLY A 116 -6.66 -8.20 11.02
CA GLY A 116 -6.43 -9.65 11.11
C GLY A 116 -7.22 -10.36 12.20
N CYS A 117 -7.89 -9.63 13.09
CA CYS A 117 -8.77 -10.20 14.12
C CYS A 117 -10.22 -10.23 13.62
N LEU A 118 -10.90 -11.35 13.86
CA LEU A 118 -12.33 -11.50 13.58
C LEU A 118 -13.09 -11.52 14.91
N ARG A 119 -14.16 -10.73 15.01
CA ARG A 119 -15.01 -10.65 16.19
C ARG A 119 -16.48 -10.81 15.79
N LYS A 120 -17.24 -11.60 16.55
CA LYS A 120 -18.69 -11.67 16.37
C LYS A 120 -19.33 -10.43 17.00
N LEU A 121 -20.20 -9.75 16.25
CA LEU A 121 -21.05 -8.69 16.78
C LEU A 121 -22.17 -9.38 17.58
N GLU A 122 -22.17 -9.18 18.90
CA GLU A 122 -23.31 -9.59 19.73
C GLU A 122 -24.51 -8.69 19.40
N PRO A 123 -25.73 -9.24 19.37
CA PRO A 123 -26.96 -8.47 19.11
C PRO A 123 -27.28 -7.46 20.22
#